data_AF-A0A7M3XZ86-F1
#
_entry.id   AF-A0A7M3XZ86-F1
#
_cell.length_a   1.000
_cell.length_b   1.000
_cell.length_c   1.000
_cell.angle_alpha   90.00
_cell.angle_beta   90.00
_cell.angle_gamma   90.00
#
_symmetry.space_group_name_H-M   'P 1'
#
loop_
_entity.id
_entity.type
_entity.pdbx_description
1 polymer ?
#
loop_
_entity_poly.entity_id
_entity_poly.type
_entity_poly.pdbx_seq_one_letter_code
_entity_poly.pdbx_strand_id
1 'polypeptide(L)'
;MTTYPIVEIFHSVQGEGFHAGMPHVFVRFGNCNLRCTWCDTDFLTYEEMHVDDVVNQVLSHDCERVIFTGGEPALQDLATIGGRLKEAGCTLSIETNGTIEVDPIIDWICVSPKDQVYPGVAIRQRRGDELKIVYVGQDLGMYAELRDGFTHHFLQPCYLDEASVEANGRAFAAVESVVKQSPGWRLSLQTHKWMGVD
;
A
#
# COMPACT_ATOMS: atom_id res chain seq x y z
N MET A 1 16.36 -6.45 21.60
CA MET A 1 16.34 -6.55 20.13
C MET A 1 15.00 -6.02 19.68
N THR A 2 14.96 -5.20 18.62
CA THR A 2 13.72 -4.63 18.07
C THR A 2 12.79 -5.75 17.62
N THR A 3 11.49 -5.66 17.96
CA THR A 3 10.44 -6.53 17.47
C THR A 3 9.48 -5.75 16.59
N TYR A 4 8.81 -6.47 15.68
CA TYR A 4 7.78 -5.92 14.82
C TYR A 4 6.52 -6.76 14.93
N PRO A 5 5.33 -6.13 14.96
CA PRO A 5 4.08 -6.83 14.81
C PRO A 5 3.93 -7.25 13.35
N ILE A 6 4.01 -8.54 13.05
CA ILE A 6 3.94 -9.09 11.70
C ILE A 6 2.65 -9.91 11.57
N VAL A 7 1.81 -9.53 10.62
CA VAL A 7 0.63 -10.34 10.23
C VAL A 7 1.10 -11.49 9.36
N GLU A 8 1.92 -11.19 8.35
CA GLU A 8 2.46 -12.19 7.43
C GLU A 8 3.65 -11.65 6.63
N ILE A 9 4.47 -12.57 6.12
CA ILE A 9 5.53 -12.32 5.14
C ILE A 9 5.41 -13.37 4.05
N PHE A 10 5.26 -12.92 2.80
CA PHE A 10 5.03 -13.81 1.66
C PHE A 10 5.62 -13.24 0.37
N HIS A 11 5.83 -14.11 -0.63
CA HIS A 11 6.36 -13.73 -1.94
C HIS A 11 5.27 -13.89 -3.01
N SER A 12 4.95 -12.80 -3.69
CA SER A 12 3.94 -12.74 -4.74
C SER A 12 4.31 -11.68 -5.78
N VAL A 13 3.37 -11.29 -6.63
CA VAL A 13 3.50 -10.13 -7.52
C VAL A 13 2.68 -8.96 -6.98
N GLN A 14 3.22 -7.74 -7.07
CA GLN A 14 2.43 -6.53 -6.79
C GLN A 14 1.19 -6.51 -7.68
N GLY A 15 0.02 -6.43 -7.05
CA GLY A 15 -1.25 -6.47 -7.75
C GLY A 15 -1.80 -5.10 -8.12
N GLU A 16 -1.16 -4.02 -7.67
CA GLU A 16 -1.68 -2.64 -7.75
C GLU A 16 -0.64 -1.65 -8.27
N GLY A 17 -1.11 -0.50 -8.75
CA GLY A 17 -0.26 0.67 -8.98
C GLY A 17 0.76 0.52 -10.11
N PHE A 18 1.86 1.26 -9.99
CA PHE A 18 2.91 1.32 -11.00
C PHE A 18 3.67 0.00 -11.17
N HIS A 19 3.90 -0.72 -10.06
CA HIS A 19 4.64 -1.98 -10.05
C HIS A 19 3.74 -3.21 -10.27
N ALA A 20 2.50 -3.04 -10.69
CA ALA A 20 1.60 -4.16 -10.96
C ALA A 20 2.25 -5.23 -11.88
N GLY A 21 2.25 -6.49 -11.43
CA GLY A 21 2.89 -7.63 -12.09
C GLY A 21 4.34 -7.90 -11.68
N MET A 22 4.99 -7.02 -10.90
CA MET A 22 6.38 -7.21 -10.49
C MET A 22 6.50 -8.07 -9.22
N PRO A 23 7.38 -9.09 -9.18
CA PRO A 23 7.59 -9.91 -7.98
C PRO A 23 8.11 -9.09 -6.80
N HIS A 24 7.51 -9.27 -5.62
CA HIS A 24 7.88 -8.63 -4.35
C HIS A 24 7.72 -9.61 -3.19
N VAL A 25 8.60 -9.49 -2.19
CA VAL A 25 8.32 -9.98 -0.85
C VAL A 25 7.51 -8.93 -0.11
N PHE A 26 6.33 -9.30 0.35
CA PHE A 26 5.46 -8.46 1.16
C PHE A 26 5.78 -8.69 2.62
N VAL A 27 5.99 -7.61 3.36
CA VAL A 27 6.02 -7.62 4.82
C VAL A 27 4.80 -6.85 5.28
N ARG A 28 3.79 -7.59 5.77
CA ARG A 28 2.53 -7.02 6.24
C ARG A 28 2.62 -6.82 7.75
N PHE A 29 2.75 -5.57 8.19
CA PHE A 29 2.77 -5.24 9.60
C PHE A 29 1.37 -5.31 10.23
N GLY A 30 1.33 -5.51 11.54
CA GLY A 30 0.14 -5.32 12.36
C GLY A 30 0.00 -3.85 12.78
N ASN A 31 -1.15 -3.53 13.36
CA ASN A 31 -1.56 -2.20 13.84
C ASN A 31 -1.67 -1.12 12.77
N CYS A 32 -2.85 -0.50 12.68
CA CYS A 32 -3.08 0.72 11.91
C CYS A 32 -3.46 1.87 12.85
N ASN A 33 -3.23 3.12 12.45
CA ASN A 33 -3.77 4.30 13.12
C ASN A 33 -5.15 4.73 12.58
N LEU A 34 -5.67 4.05 11.56
CA LEU A 34 -7.02 4.20 11.01
C LEU A 34 -7.80 2.88 11.12
N ARG A 35 -9.13 2.92 10.88
CA ARG A 35 -10.04 1.76 10.98
C ARG A 35 -11.06 1.76 9.84
N CYS A 36 -10.57 1.82 8.60
CA CYS A 36 -11.43 1.98 7.42
C CYS A 36 -12.48 0.86 7.37
N THR A 37 -13.74 1.20 7.12
CA THR A 37 -14.85 0.21 7.13
C THR A 37 -14.77 -0.81 6.00
N TRP A 38 -13.99 -0.50 4.97
CA TRP A 38 -13.73 -1.33 3.79
C TRP A 38 -12.29 -1.87 3.78
N CYS A 39 -11.61 -1.87 4.92
CA CYS A 39 -10.29 -2.48 5.02
C CYS A 39 -10.41 -3.99 4.86
N ASP A 40 -9.64 -4.57 3.93
CA ASP A 40 -9.62 -5.99 3.58
C ASP A 40 -8.54 -6.78 4.34
N THR A 41 -7.87 -6.15 5.29
CA THR A 41 -6.74 -6.72 6.03
C THR A 41 -7.04 -6.78 7.53
N ASP A 42 -6.93 -7.95 8.15
CA ASP A 42 -6.88 -8.07 9.62
C ASP A 42 -5.47 -7.68 10.11
N PHE A 43 -5.35 -6.48 10.67
CA PHE A 43 -4.10 -5.98 11.26
C PHE A 43 -4.11 -6.07 12.80
N LEU A 44 -5.11 -6.70 13.42
CA LEU A 44 -5.20 -6.87 14.87
C LEU A 44 -4.69 -8.25 15.33
N THR A 45 -4.66 -9.22 14.41
CA THR A 45 -4.08 -10.54 14.63
C THR A 45 -2.67 -10.59 14.03
N TYR A 46 -1.65 -10.62 14.87
CA TYR A 46 -0.25 -10.62 14.43
C TYR A 46 0.66 -11.34 15.45
N GLU A 47 1.88 -11.69 15.03
CA GLU A 47 2.94 -12.19 15.90
C GLU A 47 4.04 -11.13 16.08
N GLU A 48 4.64 -11.06 17.27
CA GLU A 48 5.82 -10.24 17.51
C GLU A 48 7.06 -11.01 17.03
N MET A 49 7.68 -10.52 15.96
CA MET A 49 8.89 -11.13 15.38
C MET A 49 10.11 -10.27 15.65
N HIS A 50 11.25 -10.89 15.97
CA HIS A 50 12.51 -10.15 16.04
C HIS A 50 12.97 -9.72 14.65
N VAL A 51 13.66 -8.59 14.56
CA VAL A 51 14.19 -8.06 13.29
C VAL A 51 15.00 -9.10 12.50
N ASP A 52 15.80 -9.93 13.17
CA ASP A 52 16.61 -10.95 12.52
C ASP A 52 15.75 -12.04 11.89
N ASP A 53 14.65 -12.44 12.55
CA ASP A 53 13.72 -13.45 12.02
C ASP A 53 12.97 -12.91 10.79
N VAL A 54 12.52 -11.65 10.85
CA VAL A 54 11.88 -10.98 9.72
C VAL A 54 12.82 -10.89 8.52
N VAL A 55 14.05 -10.41 8.73
CA VAL A 55 15.05 -10.30 7.66
C VAL A 55 15.39 -11.67 7.07
N ASN A 56 15.61 -12.69 7.91
CA ASN A 56 15.91 -14.04 7.44
C ASN A 56 14.75 -14.63 6.61
N GLN A 57 13.51 -14.44 7.04
CA GLN A 57 12.33 -14.91 6.30
C GLN A 57 12.20 -14.18 4.96
N VAL A 58 12.37 -12.86 4.93
CA VAL A 58 12.34 -12.07 3.68
C VAL A 58 13.39 -12.58 2.68
N LEU A 59 14.64 -12.75 3.14
CA LEU A 59 15.74 -13.18 2.28
C LEU A 59 15.61 -14.63 1.79
N SER A 60 14.83 -15.46 2.49
CA SER A 60 14.59 -16.85 2.07
C SER A 60 13.78 -16.97 0.76
N HIS A 61 13.12 -15.90 0.33
CA HIS A 61 12.29 -15.88 -0.89
C HIS A 61 13.07 -15.60 -2.19
N ASP A 62 14.38 -15.34 -2.13
CA ASP A 62 15.25 -15.05 -3.29
C ASP A 62 14.68 -13.93 -4.20
N CYS A 63 14.21 -12.85 -3.57
CA CYS A 63 13.66 -11.70 -4.26
C CYS A 63 14.19 -10.41 -3.61
N GLU A 64 14.84 -9.57 -4.41
CA GLU A 64 15.46 -8.32 -3.96
C GLU A 64 14.45 -7.19 -3.73
N ARG A 65 13.21 -7.34 -4.18
CA ARG A 65 12.17 -6.30 -4.00
C ARG A 65 11.32 -6.62 -2.79
N VAL A 66 11.33 -5.73 -1.80
CA VAL A 66 10.55 -5.85 -0.58
C VAL A 66 9.56 -4.70 -0.51
N ILE A 67 8.31 -4.99 -0.15
CA ILE A 67 7.29 -3.98 0.06
C ILE A 67 6.75 -4.06 1.48
N PHE A 68 6.81 -2.93 2.17
CA PHE A 68 6.24 -2.73 3.50
C PHE A 68 4.80 -2.27 3.36
N THR A 69 3.88 -3.04 3.92
CA THR A 69 2.43 -2.79 3.89
C THR A 69 1.81 -3.22 5.21
N GLY A 70 0.49 -3.24 5.31
CA GLY A 70 -0.21 -3.87 6.43
C GLY A 70 -0.18 -3.07 7.70
N GLY A 71 -1.33 -3.03 8.37
CA GLY A 71 -1.57 -1.97 9.34
C GLY A 71 -1.23 -0.61 8.69
N GLU A 72 -0.56 0.26 9.43
CA GLU A 72 0.16 1.40 8.85
C GLU A 72 1.67 1.17 9.04
N PRO A 73 2.43 0.87 7.97
CA PRO A 73 3.85 0.54 8.09
C PRO A 73 4.69 1.71 8.62
N ALA A 74 4.32 2.97 8.36
CA ALA A 74 5.05 4.12 8.87
C ALA A 74 4.92 4.32 10.40
N LEU A 75 4.15 3.49 11.10
CA LEU A 75 4.18 3.42 12.57
C LEU A 75 5.42 2.71 13.12
N GLN A 76 6.10 1.92 12.28
CA GLN A 76 7.19 1.04 12.69
C GLN A 76 8.56 1.72 12.54
N ASP A 77 9.59 1.17 13.19
CA ASP A 77 10.99 1.58 13.00
C ASP A 77 11.53 1.06 11.65
N LEU A 78 11.17 1.75 10.57
CA LEU A 78 11.55 1.34 9.21
C LEU A 78 13.06 1.44 8.96
N ALA A 79 13.76 2.36 9.64
CA ALA A 79 15.20 2.55 9.48
C ALA A 79 15.98 1.28 9.88
N THR A 80 15.63 0.67 11.02
CA THR A 80 16.33 -0.52 11.52
C THR A 80 16.15 -1.73 10.61
N ILE A 81 14.90 -2.10 10.29
CA ILE A 81 14.62 -3.24 9.40
C ILE A 81 15.07 -2.96 7.96
N GLY A 82 14.82 -1.75 7.46
CA GLY A 82 15.17 -1.33 6.11
C GLY A 82 16.67 -1.29 5.89
N GLY A 83 17.45 -0.82 6.87
CA GLY A 83 18.91 -0.84 6.81
C GLY A 83 19.46 -2.26 6.63
N ARG A 84 18.95 -3.23 7.40
CA ARG A 84 19.36 -4.64 7.32
C ARG A 84 19.02 -5.28 5.96
N LEU A 85 17.85 -4.96 5.40
CA LEU A 85 17.45 -5.45 4.08
C LEU A 85 18.28 -4.81 2.96
N LYS A 86 18.59 -3.51 3.05
CA LYS A 86 19.47 -2.83 2.09
C LYS A 86 20.89 -3.35 2.12
N GLU A 87 21.44 -3.67 3.31
CA GLU A 87 22.75 -4.33 3.44
C GLU A 87 22.79 -5.67 2.70
N ALA A 88 21.65 -6.37 2.59
CA ALA A 88 21.49 -7.61 1.84
C ALA A 88 21.15 -7.40 0.36
N GLY A 89 21.12 -6.15 -0.14
CA GLY A 89 20.88 -5.83 -1.55
C GLY A 89 19.40 -5.60 -1.92
N CYS A 90 18.48 -5.55 -0.95
CA CYS A 90 17.08 -5.32 -1.25
C CYS A 90 16.76 -3.85 -1.59
N THR A 91 15.81 -3.65 -2.50
CA THR A 91 15.11 -2.37 -2.73
C THR A 91 13.78 -2.36 -1.97
N LEU A 92 13.44 -1.21 -1.38
CA LEU A 92 12.31 -1.09 -0.45
C LEU A 92 11.20 -0.19 -1.02
N SER A 93 9.99 -0.73 -1.05
CA SER A 93 8.76 0.03 -1.33
C SER A 93 7.88 0.12 -0.07
N ILE A 94 7.01 1.12 0.01
CA ILE A 94 5.98 1.22 1.06
C ILE A 94 4.61 1.54 0.47
N GLU A 95 3.57 0.95 1.07
CA GLU A 95 2.16 1.30 0.88
C GLU A 95 1.65 1.91 2.19
N THR A 96 1.44 3.22 2.22
CA THR A 96 1.06 3.96 3.44
C THR A 96 -0.24 4.74 3.23
N ASN A 97 -0.99 4.97 4.32
CA ASN A 97 -2.11 5.90 4.33
C ASN A 97 -1.68 7.39 4.31
N GLY A 98 -0.37 7.66 4.42
CA GLY A 98 0.24 8.99 4.30
C GLY A 98 0.10 9.89 5.51
N THR A 99 -0.45 9.39 6.63
CA THR A 99 -0.65 10.18 7.85
C THR A 99 0.61 10.39 8.67
N ILE A 100 1.69 9.68 8.34
CA ILE A 100 3.01 9.78 8.96
C ILE A 100 4.01 10.00 7.82
N GLU A 101 5.03 10.82 8.06
CA GLU A 101 6.11 10.98 7.09
C GLU A 101 6.94 9.68 7.04
N VAL A 102 7.19 9.21 5.82
CA VAL A 102 7.90 7.97 5.57
C VAL A 102 9.40 8.18 5.78
N ASP A 103 10.03 7.18 6.40
CA ASP A 103 11.48 7.17 6.60
C ASP A 103 12.23 7.21 5.25
N PRO A 104 13.29 8.03 5.11
CA PRO A 104 14.05 8.15 3.87
C PRO A 104 14.80 6.88 3.45
N ILE A 105 14.79 5.82 4.27
CA ILE A 105 15.27 4.49 3.88
C ILE A 105 14.43 3.87 2.74
N ILE A 106 13.20 4.34 2.50
CA ILE A 106 12.33 3.78 1.46
C ILE A 106 12.69 4.33 0.07
N ASP A 107 12.80 3.43 -0.92
CA ASP A 107 13.14 3.76 -2.31
C ASP A 107 11.91 4.14 -3.15
N TRP A 108 10.74 3.59 -2.82
CA TRP A 108 9.48 3.86 -3.52
C TRP A 108 8.32 4.08 -2.56
N ILE A 109 7.70 5.25 -2.63
CA ILE A 109 6.61 5.66 -1.74
C ILE A 109 5.28 5.68 -2.49
N CYS A 110 4.38 4.76 -2.14
CA CYS A 110 2.98 4.80 -2.52
C CYS A 110 2.13 5.33 -1.35
N VAL A 111 1.43 6.44 -1.59
CA VAL A 111 0.48 7.02 -0.65
C VAL A 111 -0.94 6.78 -1.12
N SER A 112 -1.76 6.15 -0.27
CA SER A 112 -3.19 5.99 -0.46
C SER A 112 -3.94 6.71 0.65
N PRO A 113 -4.26 8.00 0.49
CA PRO A 113 -4.93 8.78 1.52
C PRO A 113 -6.36 8.25 1.78
N LYS A 114 -6.83 8.49 2.99
CA LYS A 114 -8.13 8.03 3.51
C LYS A 114 -8.99 9.20 4.00
N ASP A 115 -8.63 10.43 3.67
CA ASP A 115 -9.28 11.68 4.05
C ASP A 115 -10.70 11.85 3.47
N GLN A 116 -11.06 11.09 2.43
CA GLN A 116 -12.44 10.95 1.95
C GLN A 116 -13.34 10.20 2.95
N VAL A 117 -12.75 9.39 3.83
CA VAL A 117 -13.46 8.70 4.93
C VAL A 117 -13.19 9.39 6.28
N TYR A 118 -12.00 9.98 6.43
CA TYR A 118 -11.52 10.64 7.64
C TYR A 118 -11.13 12.10 7.37
N PRO A 119 -12.08 13.02 7.14
CA PRO A 119 -11.79 14.39 6.71
C PRO A 119 -10.97 15.23 7.71
N GLY A 120 -10.84 14.78 8.97
CA GLY A 120 -10.00 15.43 9.99
C GLY A 120 -8.56 14.92 10.06
N VAL A 121 -8.21 13.92 9.25
CA VAL A 121 -6.88 13.31 9.24
C VAL A 121 -5.98 14.06 8.26
N ALA A 122 -4.86 14.59 8.77
CA ALA A 122 -3.88 15.27 7.93
C ALA A 122 -3.00 14.27 7.18
N ILE A 123 -2.90 14.45 5.86
CA ILE A 123 -1.91 13.75 5.04
C ILE A 123 -0.56 14.48 5.20
N ARG A 124 0.36 13.85 5.93
CA ARG A 124 1.69 14.39 6.25
C ARG A 124 2.70 14.04 5.17
N GLN A 125 2.67 12.83 4.62
CA GLN A 125 3.47 12.46 3.47
C GLN A 125 2.92 13.12 2.21
N ARG A 126 3.44 14.31 1.89
CA ARG A 126 2.97 15.13 0.75
C ARG A 126 3.75 14.93 -0.53
N ARG A 127 4.78 14.06 -0.54
CA ARG A 127 5.61 13.78 -1.70
C ARG A 127 5.89 12.28 -1.81
N GLY A 128 6.17 11.79 -3.01
CA GLY A 128 6.53 10.39 -3.21
C GLY A 128 6.46 10.02 -4.68
N ASP A 129 6.45 8.73 -4.95
CA ASP A 129 6.45 8.22 -6.31
C ASP A 129 5.04 8.06 -6.84
N GLU A 130 4.15 7.52 -5.99
CA GLU A 130 2.81 7.12 -6.38
C GLU A 130 1.74 7.66 -5.41
N LEU A 131 0.73 8.33 -5.97
CA LEU A 131 -0.52 8.66 -5.30
C LEU A 131 -1.63 7.74 -5.82
N LYS A 132 -2.10 6.81 -4.99
CA LYS A 132 -3.10 5.80 -5.35
C LYS A 132 -4.38 5.99 -4.53
N ILE A 133 -5.36 6.65 -5.13
CA ILE A 133 -6.61 7.01 -4.45
C ILE A 133 -7.63 5.89 -4.59
N VAL A 134 -8.12 5.37 -3.47
CA VAL A 134 -9.32 4.53 -3.49
C VAL A 134 -10.54 5.41 -3.77
N TYR A 135 -11.17 5.21 -4.91
CA TYR A 135 -12.33 5.96 -5.37
C TYR A 135 -13.63 5.31 -4.90
N VAL A 136 -14.40 6.08 -4.12
CA VAL A 136 -15.71 5.71 -3.58
C VAL A 136 -16.79 6.75 -3.93
N GLY A 137 -16.53 7.60 -4.94
CA GLY A 137 -17.46 8.63 -5.41
C GLY A 137 -17.18 10.06 -4.93
N GLN A 138 -16.06 10.28 -4.23
CA GLN A 138 -15.62 11.60 -3.79
C GLN A 138 -15.15 12.50 -4.94
N ASP A 139 -15.15 13.81 -4.73
CA ASP A 139 -14.59 14.79 -5.67
C ASP A 139 -13.07 14.69 -5.71
N LEU A 140 -12.49 14.50 -6.90
CA LEU A 140 -11.03 14.41 -7.09
C LEU A 140 -10.31 15.74 -6.84
N GLY A 141 -11.02 16.86 -6.86
CA GLY A 141 -10.48 18.20 -6.57
C GLY A 141 -9.85 18.29 -5.18
N MET A 142 -10.26 17.46 -4.22
CA MET A 142 -9.65 17.41 -2.89
C MET A 142 -8.18 16.99 -2.91
N TYR A 143 -7.73 16.30 -3.96
CA TYR A 143 -6.36 15.82 -4.11
C TYR A 143 -5.50 16.74 -4.98
N ALA A 144 -6.02 17.87 -5.47
CA ALA A 144 -5.31 18.72 -6.43
C ALA A 144 -3.92 19.15 -5.95
N GLU A 145 -3.82 19.65 -4.71
CA GLU A 145 -2.53 20.06 -4.13
C GLU A 145 -1.63 18.87 -3.77
N LEU A 146 -2.23 17.75 -3.34
CA LEU A 146 -1.47 16.57 -2.96
C LEU A 146 -0.81 15.95 -4.18
N ARG A 147 -1.53 15.94 -5.31
CA ARG A 147 -1.11 15.37 -6.60
C ARG A 147 0.23 15.91 -7.09
N ASP A 148 0.50 17.20 -6.89
CA ASP A 148 1.73 17.86 -7.33
C ASP A 148 3.00 17.31 -6.67
N GLY A 149 2.85 16.63 -5.53
CA GLY A 149 3.96 15.98 -4.83
C GLY A 149 4.33 14.58 -5.36
N PHE A 150 3.55 14.01 -6.28
CA PHE A 150 3.72 12.63 -6.74
C PHE A 150 3.92 12.55 -8.25
N THR A 151 4.75 11.60 -8.67
CA THR A 151 5.07 11.36 -10.09
C THR A 151 3.97 10.59 -10.81
N HIS A 152 3.32 9.66 -10.10
CA HIS A 152 2.32 8.76 -10.64
C HIS A 152 0.99 8.93 -9.91
N HIS A 153 -0.11 8.99 -10.67
CA HIS A 153 -1.45 9.18 -10.10
C HIS A 153 -2.37 8.06 -10.56
N PHE A 154 -2.99 7.37 -9.59
CA PHE A 154 -3.91 6.26 -9.85
C PHE A 154 -5.23 6.43 -9.12
N LEU A 155 -6.31 6.07 -9.80
CA LEU A 155 -7.60 5.79 -9.19
C LEU A 155 -7.78 4.28 -9.10
N GLN A 156 -8.02 3.81 -7.88
CA GLN A 156 -8.29 2.43 -7.57
C GLN A 156 -9.76 2.28 -7.19
N PRO A 157 -10.53 1.40 -7.86
CA PRO A 157 -11.86 1.06 -7.38
C PRO A 157 -11.79 0.41 -6.00
N CYS A 158 -12.73 0.72 -5.13
CA CYS A 158 -12.89 -0.02 -3.88
C CYS A 158 -13.39 -1.45 -4.19
N TYR A 159 -12.62 -2.46 -3.80
CA TYR A 159 -13.03 -3.85 -3.85
C TYR A 159 -13.71 -4.24 -2.54
N LEU A 160 -14.89 -4.83 -2.61
CA LEU A 160 -15.62 -5.33 -1.45
C LEU A 160 -15.57 -6.86 -1.45
N ASP A 161 -14.96 -7.46 -0.43
CA ASP A 161 -14.75 -8.91 -0.35
C ASP A 161 -16.08 -9.69 -0.24
N GLU A 162 -17.11 -9.08 0.34
CA GLU A 162 -18.46 -9.65 0.42
C GLU A 162 -19.25 -9.57 -0.90
N ALA A 163 -18.78 -8.77 -1.87
CA ALA A 163 -19.43 -8.59 -3.16
C ALA A 163 -18.97 -9.64 -4.18
N SER A 164 -19.84 -9.95 -5.17
CA SER A 164 -19.46 -10.84 -6.25
C SER A 164 -18.42 -10.21 -7.18
N VAL A 165 -17.65 -11.05 -7.88
CA VAL A 165 -16.70 -10.61 -8.92
C VAL A 165 -17.39 -9.72 -9.95
N GLU A 166 -18.63 -10.03 -10.34
CA GLU A 166 -19.42 -9.22 -11.27
C GLU A 166 -19.78 -7.84 -10.68
N ALA A 167 -20.14 -7.79 -9.39
CA ALA A 167 -20.45 -6.54 -8.71
C ALA A 167 -19.21 -5.63 -8.59
N ASN A 168 -18.06 -6.20 -8.18
CA ASN A 168 -16.79 -5.49 -8.18
C ASN A 168 -16.39 -5.05 -9.61
N GLY A 169 -16.59 -5.89 -10.61
CA GLY A 169 -16.34 -5.55 -12.02
C GLY A 169 -17.15 -4.35 -12.52
N ARG A 170 -18.40 -4.18 -12.06
CA ARG A 170 -19.18 -2.96 -12.35
C ARG A 170 -18.60 -1.71 -11.69
N ALA A 171 -18.14 -1.82 -10.44
CA ALA A 171 -17.45 -0.70 -9.79
C ALA A 171 -16.18 -0.31 -10.55
N PHE A 172 -15.44 -1.30 -11.08
CA PHE A 172 -14.23 -1.06 -11.85
C PHE A 172 -14.54 -0.30 -13.15
N ALA A 173 -15.60 -0.69 -13.86
CA ALA A 173 -16.06 0.01 -15.05
C ALA A 173 -16.50 1.46 -14.75
N ALA A 174 -17.11 1.70 -13.60
CA ALA A 174 -17.49 3.05 -13.17
C ALA A 174 -16.25 3.94 -12.95
N VAL A 175 -15.21 3.42 -12.30
CA VAL A 175 -13.95 4.16 -12.09
C VAL A 175 -13.18 4.36 -13.40
N GLU A 176 -13.19 3.38 -14.31
CA GLU A 176 -12.64 3.55 -15.67
C GLU A 176 -13.26 4.75 -16.38
N SER A 177 -14.57 4.92 -16.26
CA SER A 177 -15.28 6.05 -16.87
C SER A 177 -14.89 7.39 -16.25
N VAL A 178 -14.55 7.42 -14.96
CA VAL A 178 -14.02 8.60 -14.26
C VAL A 178 -12.60 8.92 -14.73
N VAL A 179 -11.73 7.91 -14.85
CA VAL A 179 -10.36 8.05 -15.35
C VAL A 179 -10.34 8.67 -16.75
N LYS A 180 -11.24 8.23 -17.64
CA LYS A 180 -11.38 8.80 -19.01
C LYS A 180 -11.72 10.29 -19.03
N GLN A 181 -12.34 10.79 -17.98
CA GLN A 181 -12.73 12.19 -17.83
C GLN A 181 -11.75 13.01 -16.98
N SER A 182 -10.72 12.36 -16.42
CA SER A 182 -9.79 12.94 -15.45
C SER A 182 -8.34 12.84 -15.94
N PRO A 183 -7.89 13.76 -16.83
CA PRO A 183 -6.55 13.70 -17.41
C PRO A 183 -5.44 13.60 -16.36
N GLY A 184 -4.48 12.72 -16.63
CA GLY A 184 -3.33 12.48 -15.75
C GLY A 184 -3.55 11.40 -14.69
N TRP A 185 -4.78 10.94 -14.48
CA TRP A 185 -5.06 9.76 -13.67
C TRP A 185 -4.99 8.48 -14.52
N ARG A 186 -4.57 7.38 -13.90
CA ARG A 186 -4.59 6.03 -14.47
C ARG A 186 -5.43 5.11 -13.61
N LEU A 187 -6.00 4.06 -14.21
CA LEU A 187 -6.71 3.03 -13.45
C LEU A 187 -5.70 2.10 -12.79
N SER A 188 -5.82 1.87 -11.48
CA SER A 188 -5.15 0.79 -10.74
C SER A 188 -6.20 -0.26 -10.37
N LEU A 189 -5.99 -1.50 -10.80
CA LEU A 189 -6.82 -2.63 -10.40
C LEU A 189 -6.14 -3.40 -9.28
N GLN A 190 -6.90 -4.12 -8.48
CA GLN A 190 -6.38 -5.06 -7.48
C GLN A 190 -6.31 -6.46 -8.11
N THR A 191 -5.35 -6.68 -9.00
CA THR A 191 -5.33 -7.88 -9.86
C THR A 191 -5.12 -9.17 -9.08
N HIS A 192 -4.46 -9.10 -7.91
CA HIS A 192 -4.23 -10.23 -7.01
C HIS A 192 -5.55 -10.87 -6.52
N LYS A 193 -6.60 -10.06 -6.29
CA LYS A 193 -7.96 -10.53 -5.93
C LYS A 193 -8.57 -11.46 -6.99
N TRP A 194 -8.21 -11.29 -8.27
CA TRP A 194 -8.67 -12.15 -9.37
C TRP A 194 -7.77 -13.34 -9.64
N MET A 195 -6.48 -13.20 -9.36
CA MET A 195 -5.52 -14.29 -9.46
C MET A 195 -5.69 -15.30 -8.32
N GLY A 196 -6.32 -14.90 -7.21
CA GLY A 196 -6.44 -15.75 -6.02
C GLY A 196 -5.10 -15.96 -5.33
N VAL A 197 -4.24 -14.94 -5.37
CA VAL A 197 -2.95 -14.89 -4.70
C VAL A 197 -2.95 -13.73 -3.71
N ASP A 198 -2.17 -13.89 -2.65
CA ASP A 198 -1.92 -12.84 -1.66
C ASP A 198 -0.98 -11.76 -2.22
#